data_AF-A0A5C6BAA4-F1
#
_entry.id   AF-A0A5C6BAA4-F1
#
_cell.length_a   1.000
_cell.length_b   1.000
_cell.length_c   1.000
_cell.angle_alpha   90.00
_cell.angle_beta   90.00
_cell.angle_gamma   90.00
#
_symmetry.space_group_name_H-M   'P 1'
#
loop_
_entity.id
_entity.type
_entity.pdbx_description
1 polymer ?
#
loop_
_entity_poly.entity_id
_entity_poly.type
_entity_poly.pdbx_seq_one_letter_code
_entity_poly.pdbx_strand_id
1 'polypeptide(L)' 'MPGFPSPTIHTGPESDSGGVRPLSTQWLSDEWIAEARRFLSKAYGRVVSQDEAVEILMSFRRLTEVFLSGEEET' A
#
# COMPACT_ATOMS: atom_id res chain seq x y z
N MET A 1 -37.65 41.25 -9.16
CA MET A 1 -36.89 40.21 -9.87
C MET A 1 -36.34 39.25 -8.83
N PRO A 2 -36.81 37.99 -8.73
CA PRO A 2 -36.19 37.01 -7.86
C PRO A 2 -34.99 36.37 -8.58
N GLY A 3 -33.83 36.42 -7.94
CA GLY A 3 -32.59 35.80 -8.43
C GLY A 3 -32.66 34.28 -8.35
N PHE A 4 -32.08 33.62 -9.35
CA PHE A 4 -31.93 32.17 -9.41
C PHE A 4 -30.98 31.68 -8.30
N PRO A 5 -31.30 30.61 -7.56
CA PRO A 5 -30.31 29.92 -6.74
C PRO A 5 -29.38 29.11 -7.65
N SER A 6 -28.07 29.32 -7.53
CA SER A 6 -27.05 28.47 -8.13
C SER A 6 -27.20 27.03 -7.62
N PRO A 7 -27.01 26.00 -8.47
CA PRO A 7 -26.85 24.64 -7.99
C PRO A 7 -25.46 24.53 -7.34
N THR A 8 -25.41 24.75 -6.03
CA THR A 8 -24.32 24.28 -5.19
C THR A 8 -24.37 22.75 -5.21
N ILE A 9 -23.76 22.16 -6.24
CA ILE A 9 -23.31 20.78 -6.22
C ILE A 9 -22.22 20.73 -5.14
N HIS A 10 -22.64 20.56 -3.88
CA HIS A 10 -21.78 19.98 -2.86
C HIS A 10 -22.22 18.53 -2.75
N THR A 11 -21.67 17.76 -3.69
CA THR A 11 -21.48 16.32 -3.62
C THR A 11 -21.22 15.89 -2.17
N GLY A 12 -22.22 15.27 -1.53
CA GLY A 12 -21.92 14.11 -0.73
C GLY A 12 -21.33 13.04 -1.68
N PRO A 13 -20.30 12.33 -1.27
CA PRO A 13 -20.36 11.59 -0.02
C PRO A 13 -19.25 11.99 0.94
N GLU A 14 -19.57 11.91 2.23
CA GLU A 14 -18.65 11.32 3.19
C GLU A 14 -18.25 9.96 2.61
N SER A 15 -17.24 9.96 1.74
CA SER A 15 -16.45 8.77 1.51
C SER A 15 -15.81 8.51 2.86
N ASP A 16 -16.41 7.58 3.59
CA ASP A 16 -15.65 6.49 4.19
C ASP A 16 -14.75 5.91 3.09
N SER A 17 -13.71 6.67 2.73
CA SER A 17 -12.54 6.13 2.09
C SER A 17 -11.98 5.30 3.22
N GLY A 18 -12.42 4.03 3.27
CA GLY A 18 -11.77 2.95 3.99
C GLY A 18 -10.29 3.23 3.84
N GLY A 19 -9.75 3.81 4.92
CA GLY A 19 -8.50 4.54 4.83
C GLY A 19 -7.51 3.47 4.49
N VAL A 20 -7.08 3.39 3.22
CA VAL A 20 -5.90 2.65 2.84
C VAL A 20 -4.83 3.33 3.67
N ARG A 21 -4.60 2.74 4.85
CA ARG A 21 -3.69 3.23 5.86
C ARG A 21 -2.44 3.53 5.06
N PRO A 22 -1.98 4.79 4.98
CA PRO A 22 -0.84 5.12 4.13
C PRO A 22 0.23 4.10 4.48
N LEU A 23 0.60 3.26 3.49
CA LEU A 23 1.41 2.05 3.68
C LEU A 23 2.67 2.52 4.36
N SER A 24 2.66 2.50 5.69
CA SER A 24 3.63 3.28 6.44
C SER A 24 4.91 2.51 6.24
N THR A 25 5.82 3.08 5.45
CA THR A 25 7.16 2.55 5.13
C THR A 25 8.01 2.37 6.39
N GLN A 26 7.48 2.78 7.55
CA GLN A 26 8.01 2.64 8.90
C GLN A 26 8.36 1.19 9.29
N TRP A 27 7.85 0.17 8.60
CA TRP A 27 8.22 -1.24 8.83
C TRP A 27 9.52 -1.65 8.11
N LEU A 28 9.93 -0.93 7.07
CA LEU A 28 11.16 -1.16 6.32
C LEU A 28 12.33 -0.47 7.03
N SER A 29 12.77 -1.03 8.15
CA SER A 29 14.05 -0.62 8.73
C SER A 29 15.19 -1.07 7.83
N ASP A 30 16.27 -0.29 7.73
CA ASP A 30 17.40 -0.57 6.83
C ASP A 30 18.05 -1.95 7.14
N GLU A 31 18.07 -2.34 8.42
CA GLU A 31 18.49 -3.68 8.86
C GLU A 31 17.64 -4.80 8.26
N TRP A 32 16.32 -4.59 8.18
CA TRP A 32 15.36 -5.55 7.66
C TRP A 32 15.48 -5.64 6.15
N ILE A 33 15.70 -4.50 5.47
CA ILE A 33 15.99 -4.46 4.03
C ILE A 33 17.27 -5.23 3.73
N ALA A 34 18.33 -5.06 4.54
CA ALA A 34 19.59 -5.76 4.35
C ALA A 34 19.46 -7.28 4.52
N GLU A 35 18.70 -7.73 5.52
CA GLU A 35 18.41 -9.16 5.76
C GLU A 35 17.56 -9.73 4.61
N ALA A 36 16.49 -9.03 4.23
CA ALA A 36 15.64 -9.41 3.10
C ALA A 36 16.43 -9.49 1.80
N ARG A 37 17.35 -8.54 1.56
CA ARG A 37 18.24 -8.56 0.39
C ARG A 37 19.13 -9.79 0.38
N ARG A 38 19.71 -10.19 1.53
CA ARG A 38 20.50 -11.43 1.63
C ARG A 38 19.65 -12.66 1.32
N PHE A 39 18.46 -12.72 1.90
CA PHE A 39 17.53 -13.82 1.68
C PHE A 39 17.10 -13.92 0.21
N LEU A 40 16.65 -12.80 -0.37
CA LEU A 40 16.24 -12.71 -1.77
C LEU A 40 17.41 -13.02 -2.71
N SER A 41 18.62 -12.54 -2.42
CA SER A 41 19.79 -12.86 -3.23
C SER A 41 20.09 -14.37 -3.26
N LYS A 42 19.91 -15.03 -2.10
CA LYS A 42 20.06 -16.49 -2.00
C LYS A 42 18.93 -17.22 -2.73
N ALA A 43 17.69 -16.76 -2.59
CA ALA A 43 16.51 -17.38 -3.19
C ALA A 43 16.51 -17.27 -4.72
N TYR A 44 16.87 -16.11 -5.26
CA TYR A 44 16.94 -15.87 -6.70
C TYR A 44 18.24 -16.36 -7.34
N GLY A 45 19.26 -16.73 -6.55
CA GLY A 45 20.56 -17.16 -7.05
C GLY A 45 21.37 -16.05 -7.72
N ARG A 46 21.01 -14.78 -7.50
CA ARG A 46 21.70 -13.59 -8.04
C ARG A 46 21.78 -12.52 -6.97
N VAL A 47 22.72 -11.58 -7.12
CA VAL A 47 22.78 -10.42 -6.22
C VAL A 47 21.58 -9.51 -6.48
N VAL A 48 20.72 -9.34 -5.48
CA VAL A 48 19.58 -8.43 -5.50
C VAL A 48 20.03 -7.07 -4.97
N SER A 49 19.71 -5.99 -5.68
CA SER A 49 19.99 -4.62 -5.26
C SER A 49 19.04 -4.17 -4.14
N GLN A 50 19.38 -3.08 -3.47
CA GLN A 50 18.56 -2.53 -2.39
C GLN A 50 17.17 -2.10 -2.89
N ASP A 51 17.11 -1.32 -3.98
CA ASP A 51 15.84 -0.95 -4.63
C ASP A 51 15.01 -2.18 -5.01
N GLU A 52 15.64 -3.17 -5.67
CA GLU A 52 14.95 -4.39 -6.10
C GLU A 52 14.38 -5.17 -4.89
N ALA A 53 15.11 -5.22 -3.77
CA ALA A 53 14.62 -5.85 -2.54
C ALA A 53 13.41 -5.11 -1.96
N VAL A 54 13.42 -3.77 -1.98
CA VAL A 54 12.30 -2.93 -1.52
C VAL A 54 11.07 -3.12 -2.39
N GLU A 55 11.22 -3.16 -3.72
CA GLU A 55 10.12 -3.39 -4.67
C GLU A 55 9.46 -4.75 -4.48
N ILE A 56 10.26 -5.80 -4.30
CA ILE A 56 9.77 -7.16 -4.02
C ILE A 56 9.00 -7.17 -2.69
N LEU A 57 9.52 -6.48 -1.68
CA LEU A 57 8.87 -6.38 -0.38
C LEU A 57 7.52 -5.68 -0.42
N MET A 58 7.45 -4.55 -1.13
CA MET A 58 6.20 -3.81 -1.29
C MET A 58 5.18 -4.64 -2.05
N SER A 59 5.63 -5.38 -3.07
CA SER A 59 4.79 -6.32 -3.81
C SER A 59 4.26 -7.43 -2.90
N PHE A 60 5.10 -7.98 -2.02
CA PHE A 60 4.69 -9.00 -1.06
C PHE A 60 3.66 -8.45 -0.06
N ARG A 61 3.86 -7.23 0.45
CA ARG A 61 2.89 -6.59 1.36
C ARG A 61 1.54 -6.37 0.69
N ARG A 62 1.54 -5.84 -0.54
CA ARG A 62 0.31 -5.67 -1.33
C ARG A 62 -0.39 -7.00 -1.58
N LEU A 63 0.37 -8.06 -1.83
CA LEU A 63 -0.16 -9.39 -2.02
C LEU A 63 -0.78 -9.92 -0.73
N THR A 64 -0.12 -9.77 0.42
CA THR A 64 -0.69 -10.15 1.73
C THR A 64 -1.95 -9.37 2.06
N GLU A 65 -2.03 -8.08 1.73
CA GLU A 65 -3.25 -7.28 1.93
C GLU A 65 -4.41 -7.80 1.08
N VAL A 66 -4.17 -8.17 -0.17
CA VAL A 66 -5.20 -8.78 -1.03
C VAL A 66 -5.67 -10.13 -0.52
N PHE A 67 -4.76 -10.93 0.05
CA PHE A 67 -5.14 -12.21 0.67
C PHE A 67 -5.90 -12.02 1.99
N LEU A 68 -5.48 -11.08 2.84
CA LEU A 68 -6.07 -10.85 4.16
C LEU A 68 -7.43 -10.13 4.09
N SER A 69 -7.63 -9.22 3.12
CA SER A 69 -8.93 -8.59 2.85
C SER A 69 -9.96 -9.56 2.26
N GLY A 70 -9.59 -10.82 1.99
CA GLY A 70 -10.51 -11.88 1.62
C GLY A 70 -11.21 -12.56 2.82
N GLU A 71 -10.81 -12.24 4.06
CA GLU A 71 -11.30 -12.91 5.28
C GLU A 71 -12.29 -12.06 6.10
N GLU A 72 -12.62 -10.84 5.66
CA GLU A 72 -13.52 -9.90 6.36
C GLU A 72 -14.96 -9.86 5.81
N GLU A 73 -15.42 -10.94 5.16
CA GLU A 73 -16.84 -11.17 4.87
C GLU A 73 -17.22 -12.60 5.30
N THR A 74 -17.52 -12.81 6.59
CA THR A 74 -18.32 -13.97 7.07
C THR A 74 -19.07 -13.66 8.35
#